data_AF-A0AAW1FYF6-F1
#
_entry.id   AF-A0AAW1FYF6-F1
#
_cell.length_a   1.000
_cell.length_b   1.000
_cell.length_c   1.000
_cell.angle_alpha   90.00
_cell.angle_beta   90.00
_cell.angle_gamma   90.00
#
_symmetry.space_group_name_H-M   'P 1'
#
loop_
_entity.id
_entity.type
_entity.pdbx_description
1 polymer ?
#
loop_
_entity_poly.entity_id
_entity_poly.type
_entity_poly.pdbx_seq_one_letter_code
_entity_poly.pdbx_strand_id
1 'polypeptide(L)'
;MRMFDKRVEALYRDLLLSPAQPLGKVVDYFYRVEFQHRGSPHIHSLIWVEGAPVFEKDDDQTVSDYVSKCITAQLPDPHLQPELYKKVEAPVSALIAAVYRPPDYSVRSFLSNLGSLLDSLEIMDCQPIIVCGDFNENCLSNTSKPIFELFQSRGYAQVITTATTEKNTLLDLIFISQPQHCLHSGVMKTYYSYHNPVYCVMSSNSP
;
A
#
# COMPACT_ATOMS: atom_id res chain seq x y z
N MET A 1 3.15 -18.18 0.09
CA MET A 1 2.62 -18.95 1.24
C MET A 1 3.61 -18.98 2.40
N ARG A 2 4.80 -19.61 2.27
CA ARG A 2 5.81 -19.74 3.35
C ARG A 2 6.13 -18.47 4.19
N MET A 3 6.21 -17.29 3.58
CA MET A 3 6.46 -16.04 4.34
C MET A 3 5.24 -15.56 5.13
N PHE A 4 4.03 -15.75 4.58
CA PHE A 4 2.79 -15.47 5.28
C PHE A 4 2.67 -16.36 6.51
N ASP A 5 2.90 -17.67 6.34
CA ASP A 5 2.87 -18.62 7.45
C ASP A 5 3.87 -18.23 8.55
N LYS A 6 5.12 -17.89 8.19
CA LYS A 6 6.12 -17.38 9.14
C LYS A 6 5.71 -16.09 9.86
N ARG A 7 5.04 -15.17 9.16
CA ARG A 7 4.54 -13.92 9.75
C ARG A 7 3.40 -14.19 10.72
N VAL A 8 2.52 -15.13 10.40
CA VAL A 8 1.44 -15.57 11.29
C VAL A 8 2.02 -16.27 12.50
N GLU A 9 2.96 -17.20 12.33
CA GLU A 9 3.67 -17.83 13.45
C GLU A 9 4.35 -16.81 14.37
N ALA A 10 5.04 -15.81 13.79
CA ALA A 10 5.67 -14.74 14.57
C ALA A 10 4.63 -13.87 15.29
N LEU A 11 3.52 -13.52 14.64
CA LEU A 11 2.41 -12.79 15.26
C LEU A 11 1.89 -13.52 16.51
N TYR A 12 1.66 -14.83 16.41
CA TYR A 12 1.18 -15.61 17.55
C TYR A 12 2.26 -15.77 18.61
N ARG A 13 3.42 -16.31 18.24
CA ARG A 13 4.49 -16.67 19.18
C ARG A 13 5.09 -15.45 19.87
N ASP A 14 5.42 -14.42 19.10
CA ASP A 14 6.27 -13.31 19.57
C ASP A 14 5.45 -12.12 20.06
N LEU A 15 4.16 -12.01 19.69
CA LEU A 15 3.28 -10.92 20.13
C LEU A 15 2.13 -11.44 21.01
N LEU A 16 1.20 -12.21 20.44
CA LEU A 16 -0.06 -12.59 21.10
C LEU A 16 0.15 -13.50 22.33
N LEU A 17 1.08 -14.44 22.23
CA LEU A 17 1.41 -15.41 23.30
C LEU A 17 2.64 -14.98 24.12
N SER A 18 3.14 -13.76 23.90
CA SER A 18 4.30 -13.26 24.61
C SER A 18 3.99 -12.99 26.09
N PRO A 19 5.01 -12.97 26.98
CA PRO A 19 4.83 -12.59 28.38
C PRO A 19 4.25 -11.20 28.60
N ALA A 20 4.26 -10.32 27.57
CA ALA A 20 3.67 -8.99 27.64
C ALA A 20 2.13 -9.03 27.68
N GLN A 21 1.51 -10.15 27.28
CA GLN A 21 0.06 -10.38 27.36
C GLN A 21 -0.78 -9.20 26.83
N PRO A 22 -0.58 -8.78 25.57
CA PRO A 22 -1.18 -7.55 25.03
C PRO A 22 -2.72 -7.58 25.01
N LEU A 23 -3.31 -8.78 24.91
CA LEU A 23 -4.77 -8.99 24.99
C LEU A 23 -5.20 -9.55 26.36
N GLY A 24 -4.27 -9.73 27.30
CA GLY A 24 -4.42 -10.59 28.47
C GLY A 24 -3.78 -11.97 28.28
N LYS A 25 -3.93 -12.85 29.27
CA LYS A 25 -3.38 -14.21 29.22
C LYS A 25 -4.22 -15.08 28.29
N VAL A 26 -3.69 -15.38 27.10
CA VAL A 26 -4.32 -16.30 26.15
C VAL A 26 -4.26 -17.72 26.70
N VAL A 27 -5.40 -18.40 26.79
CA VAL A 27 -5.51 -19.79 27.27
C VAL A 27 -5.76 -20.78 26.15
N ASP A 28 -6.34 -20.31 25.04
CA ASP A 28 -6.54 -21.10 23.83
C ASP A 28 -6.63 -20.17 22.61
N TYR A 29 -6.39 -20.71 21.42
CA TYR A 29 -6.58 -19.99 20.17
C TYR A 29 -6.84 -20.94 19.01
N PHE A 30 -7.60 -20.48 18.04
CA PHE A 30 -7.86 -21.16 16.78
C PHE A 30 -7.70 -20.16 15.66
N TYR A 31 -7.12 -20.58 14.55
CA TYR A 31 -7.17 -19.78 13.34
C TYR A 31 -7.24 -20.64 12.09
N ARG A 32 -7.77 -20.04 11.02
CA ARG A 32 -7.75 -20.61 9.68
C ARG A 32 -7.25 -19.60 8.67
N VAL A 33 -6.63 -20.11 7.62
CA VAL A 33 -6.18 -19.32 6.47
C VAL A 33 -7.28 -19.34 5.42
N GLU A 34 -7.71 -18.16 4.97
CA GLU A 34 -8.67 -18.01 3.89
C GLU A 34 -8.07 -17.28 2.69
N PHE A 35 -8.48 -17.73 1.50
CA PHE A 35 -8.13 -17.11 0.22
C PHE A 35 -9.36 -16.41 -0.33
N GLN A 36 -9.30 -15.09 -0.46
CA GLN A 36 -10.28 -14.39 -1.28
C GLN A 36 -9.98 -14.68 -2.75
N HIS A 37 -11.02 -14.73 -3.59
CA HIS A 37 -10.98 -15.18 -4.98
C HIS A 37 -9.87 -14.51 -5.84
N ARG A 38 -9.40 -13.31 -5.44
CA ARG A 38 -8.22 -12.59 -5.99
C ARG A 38 -7.51 -11.74 -4.93
N GLY A 39 -7.07 -12.33 -3.81
CA GLY A 39 -6.39 -11.60 -2.74
C GLY A 39 -5.26 -12.37 -2.06
N SER A 40 -4.41 -11.64 -1.32
CA SER A 40 -3.45 -12.25 -0.38
C SER A 40 -4.19 -13.12 0.66
N PRO A 41 -3.58 -14.21 1.15
CA PRO A 41 -4.16 -14.98 2.25
C PRO A 41 -4.39 -14.07 3.46
N HIS A 42 -5.46 -14.33 4.21
CA HIS A 42 -5.77 -13.64 5.46
C HIS A 42 -6.17 -14.66 6.54
N ILE A 43 -5.98 -14.26 7.79
CA ILE A 43 -6.27 -15.09 8.96
C ILE A 43 -7.62 -14.70 9.54
N HIS A 44 -8.48 -15.69 9.73
CA HIS A 44 -9.60 -15.60 10.66
C HIS A 44 -9.19 -16.29 11.96
N SER A 45 -9.28 -15.58 13.09
CA SER A 45 -8.79 -16.04 14.38
C SER A 45 -9.84 -15.92 15.47
N LEU A 46 -9.85 -16.88 16.38
CA LEU A 46 -10.50 -16.85 17.68
C LEU A 46 -9.42 -16.99 18.75
N ILE A 47 -9.44 -16.11 19.74
CA ILE A 47 -8.47 -16.07 20.83
C ILE A 47 -9.25 -16.07 22.13
N TRP A 48 -9.02 -17.07 22.99
CA TRP A 48 -9.64 -17.17 24.30
C TRP A 48 -8.68 -16.60 25.34
N VAL A 49 -9.14 -15.57 26.05
CA VAL A 49 -8.37 -14.88 27.08
C VAL A 49 -8.94 -15.20 28.45
N GLU A 50 -8.07 -15.56 29.39
CA GLU A 50 -8.43 -15.80 30.80
C GLU A 50 -9.08 -14.55 31.40
N GLY A 51 -10.27 -14.71 31.97
CA GLY A 51 -10.99 -13.61 32.63
C GLY A 51 -11.58 -12.55 31.70
N ALA A 52 -11.68 -12.81 30.39
CA ALA A 52 -12.45 -11.96 29.48
C ALA A 52 -13.95 -12.04 29.80
N PRO A 53 -14.71 -10.94 29.63
CA PRO A 53 -16.15 -10.94 29.84
C PRO A 53 -16.87 -11.84 28.84
N VAL A 54 -18.01 -12.38 29.26
CA VAL A 54 -18.84 -13.28 28.49
C VAL A 54 -20.06 -12.52 27.96
N PHE A 55 -20.11 -12.40 26.63
CA PHE A 55 -21.24 -11.80 25.92
C PHE A 55 -22.58 -12.46 26.33
N GLU A 56 -23.63 -11.66 26.48
CA GLU A 56 -24.96 -12.05 27.00
C GLU A 56 -25.01 -12.55 28.45
N LYS A 57 -23.90 -12.52 29.21
CA LYS A 57 -23.88 -12.84 30.65
C LYS A 57 -23.44 -11.66 31.50
N ASP A 58 -22.31 -11.06 31.14
CA ASP A 58 -21.84 -9.82 31.75
C ASP A 58 -22.59 -8.63 31.14
N ASP A 59 -22.64 -7.52 31.86
CA ASP A 59 -23.34 -6.32 31.39
C ASP A 59 -22.64 -5.69 30.16
N ASP A 60 -23.44 -5.04 29.32
CA ASP A 60 -22.96 -4.47 28.05
C ASP A 60 -21.83 -3.45 28.23
N GLN A 61 -21.81 -2.72 29.35
CA GLN A 61 -20.77 -1.73 29.63
C GLN A 61 -19.43 -2.43 29.89
N THR A 62 -19.43 -3.48 30.74
CA THR A 62 -18.24 -4.30 31.00
C THR A 62 -17.67 -4.91 29.72
N VAL A 63 -18.54 -5.44 28.86
CA VAL A 63 -18.12 -5.99 27.55
C VAL A 63 -17.54 -4.90 26.65
N SER A 64 -18.23 -3.76 26.52
CA SER A 64 -17.80 -2.63 25.70
C SER A 64 -16.46 -2.05 26.16
N ASP A 65 -16.25 -1.92 27.46
CA ASP A 65 -15.00 -1.40 28.04
C ASP A 65 -13.83 -2.36 27.77
N TYR A 66 -14.06 -3.66 27.86
CA TYR A 66 -13.06 -4.67 27.51
C TYR A 66 -12.68 -4.60 26.03
N VAL A 67 -13.67 -4.55 25.14
CA VAL A 67 -13.43 -4.39 23.69
C VAL A 67 -12.66 -3.10 23.41
N SER A 68 -13.05 -2.00 24.04
CA SER A 68 -12.40 -0.69 23.92
C SER A 68 -11.00 -0.63 24.52
N LYS A 69 -10.55 -1.64 25.28
CA LYS A 69 -9.16 -1.75 25.71
C LYS A 69 -8.29 -2.46 24.67
N CYS A 70 -8.85 -3.46 24.00
CA CYS A 70 -8.14 -4.32 23.06
C CYS A 70 -8.18 -3.79 21.61
N ILE A 71 -9.29 -3.18 21.21
CA ILE A 71 -9.53 -2.66 19.86
C ILE A 71 -9.72 -1.15 20.00
N THR A 72 -8.62 -0.40 19.88
CA THR A 72 -8.64 1.06 19.93
C THR A 72 -8.11 1.68 18.66
N ALA A 73 -8.74 2.78 18.26
CA ALA A 73 -8.16 3.77 17.38
C ALA A 73 -8.30 5.11 18.11
N GLN A 74 -7.20 5.60 18.68
CA GLN A 74 -7.17 6.92 19.30
C GLN A 74 -6.38 7.86 18.40
N LEU A 75 -6.94 9.05 18.17
CA LEU A 75 -6.14 10.16 17.68
C LEU A 75 -4.99 10.37 18.69
N PRO A 76 -3.73 10.43 18.23
CA PRO A 76 -2.61 10.70 19.12
C PRO A 76 -2.84 11.99 19.89
N ASP A 77 -2.39 12.10 21.13
CA ASP A 77 -2.61 13.34 21.88
C ASP A 77 -1.82 14.51 21.25
N PRO A 78 -2.43 15.66 20.93
CA PRO A 78 -1.76 16.76 20.24
C PRO A 78 -0.66 17.44 21.07
N HIS A 79 -0.68 17.30 22.40
CA HIS A 79 0.31 17.87 23.31
C HIS A 79 1.40 16.86 23.67
N LEU A 80 1.05 15.58 23.89
CA LEU A 80 2.02 14.53 24.25
C LEU A 80 2.66 13.88 23.02
N GLN A 81 1.97 13.86 21.88
CA GLN A 81 2.35 13.16 20.64
C GLN A 81 2.10 14.02 19.38
N PRO A 82 2.58 15.29 19.33
CA PRO A 82 2.26 16.25 18.27
C PRO A 82 2.61 15.76 16.85
N GLU A 83 3.73 15.02 16.71
CA GLU A 83 4.16 14.48 15.41
C GLU A 83 3.25 13.37 14.87
N LEU A 84 2.73 12.51 15.76
CA LEU A 84 1.77 11.47 15.37
C LEU A 84 0.41 12.09 15.09
N TYR A 85 0.00 13.07 15.91
CA TYR A 85 -1.24 13.81 15.70
C TYR A 85 -1.25 14.48 14.33
N LYS A 86 -0.20 15.22 14.00
CA LYS A 86 -0.05 15.88 12.69
C LYS A 86 -0.11 14.91 11.52
N LYS A 87 0.39 13.68 11.66
CA LYS A 87 0.28 12.64 10.61
C LYS A 87 -1.14 12.12 10.40
N VAL A 88 -1.96 12.09 11.45
CA VAL A 88 -3.35 11.63 11.37
C VAL A 88 -4.28 12.79 10.97
N GLU A 89 -3.99 14.01 11.41
CA GLU A 89 -4.83 15.18 11.19
C GLU A 89 -4.56 15.92 9.87
N ALA A 90 -3.36 15.80 9.29
CA ALA A 90 -3.04 16.40 8.00
C ALA A 90 -3.26 15.37 6.88
N PRO A 91 -4.41 15.38 6.17
CA PRO A 91 -4.61 14.50 5.04
C PRO A 91 -3.61 14.88 3.94
N VAL A 92 -2.67 13.99 3.65
CA VAL A 92 -1.93 14.04 2.40
C VAL A 92 -2.92 13.71 1.29
N SER A 93 -3.39 14.74 0.59
CA SER A 93 -4.20 14.56 -0.59
C SER A 93 -3.27 14.22 -1.75
N ALA A 94 -3.55 13.10 -2.42
CA ALA A 94 -2.87 12.71 -3.64
C ALA A 94 -3.84 11.89 -4.48
N LEU A 95 -3.75 12.03 -5.78
CA LEU A 95 -4.52 11.23 -6.70
C LEU A 95 -3.64 10.12 -7.27
N ILE A 96 -4.01 8.86 -7.06
CA ILE A 96 -3.22 7.71 -7.50
C ILE A 96 -4.03 6.90 -8.52
N ALA A 97 -3.48 6.72 -9.71
CA ALA A 97 -4.02 5.85 -10.74
C ALA A 97 -3.06 4.69 -11.04
N ALA A 98 -3.53 3.47 -10.88
CA ALA A 98 -2.81 2.28 -11.30
C ALA A 98 -3.22 1.89 -12.73
N VAL A 99 -2.26 1.78 -13.64
CA VAL A 99 -2.47 1.51 -15.06
C VAL A 99 -1.72 0.26 -15.47
N TYR A 100 -2.38 -0.61 -16.24
CA TYR A 100 -1.75 -1.77 -16.86
C TYR A 100 -1.98 -1.76 -18.37
N ARG A 101 -0.91 -1.84 -19.16
CA ARG A 101 -0.97 -2.10 -20.59
C ARG A 101 -0.52 -3.54 -20.87
N PRO A 102 -1.38 -4.42 -21.40
CA PRO A 102 -0.94 -5.74 -21.85
C PRO A 102 0.11 -5.64 -22.97
N PRO A 103 1.12 -6.54 -23.03
CA PRO A 103 2.21 -6.46 -24.00
C PRO A 103 1.72 -6.49 -25.45
N ASP A 104 0.70 -7.32 -25.72
CA ASP A 104 0.11 -7.52 -27.04
C ASP A 104 -0.95 -6.47 -27.41
N TYR A 105 -1.27 -5.53 -26.50
CA TYR A 105 -2.26 -4.50 -26.75
C TYR A 105 -1.66 -3.33 -27.57
N SER A 106 -2.39 -2.87 -28.58
CA SER A 106 -1.95 -1.79 -29.48
C SER A 106 -1.54 -0.53 -28.70
N VAL A 107 -0.30 -0.09 -28.89
CA VAL A 107 0.23 1.15 -28.29
C VAL A 107 -0.61 2.36 -28.73
N ARG A 108 -1.03 2.41 -30.00
CA ARG A 108 -1.86 3.52 -30.51
C ARG A 108 -3.19 3.62 -29.78
N SER A 109 -3.88 2.49 -29.62
CA SER A 109 -5.16 2.44 -28.90
C SER A 109 -4.97 2.76 -27.42
N PHE A 110 -3.87 2.28 -26.83
CA PHE A 110 -3.52 2.60 -25.46
C PHE A 110 -3.27 4.08 -25.24
N LEU A 111 -2.50 4.74 -26.10
CA LEU A 111 -2.22 6.18 -25.99
C LEU A 111 -3.49 7.03 -26.06
N SER A 112 -4.47 6.65 -26.90
CA SER A 112 -5.77 7.33 -26.94
C SER A 112 -6.48 7.24 -25.59
N ASN A 113 -6.56 6.04 -25.01
CA ASN A 113 -7.21 5.82 -23.73
C ASN A 113 -6.46 6.48 -22.57
N LEU A 114 -5.13 6.42 -22.60
CA LEU A 114 -4.27 7.06 -21.62
C LEU A 114 -4.42 8.57 -21.66
N GLY A 115 -4.50 9.17 -22.86
CA GLY A 115 -4.80 10.60 -23.02
C GLY A 115 -6.12 10.99 -22.34
N SER A 116 -7.21 10.27 -22.61
CA SER A 116 -8.50 10.53 -21.97
C SER A 116 -8.50 10.31 -20.46
N LEU A 117 -7.73 9.32 -19.97
CA LEU A 117 -7.51 9.13 -18.55
C LEU A 117 -6.83 10.36 -17.96
N LEU A 118 -5.70 10.80 -18.52
CA LEU A 118 -4.96 11.96 -18.04
C LEU A 118 -5.79 13.24 -18.07
N ASP A 119 -6.60 13.46 -19.12
CA ASP A 119 -7.56 14.57 -19.18
C ASP A 119 -8.51 14.53 -17.97
N SER A 120 -9.04 13.35 -17.65
CA SER A 120 -9.94 13.16 -16.51
C SER A 120 -9.23 13.36 -15.16
N LEU A 121 -7.98 12.92 -15.04
CA LEU A 121 -7.18 13.09 -13.83
C LEU A 121 -6.84 14.56 -13.58
N GLU A 122 -6.47 15.28 -14.64
CA GLU A 122 -6.04 16.69 -14.59
C GLU A 122 -7.19 17.65 -14.29
N ILE A 123 -8.44 17.25 -14.56
CA ILE A 123 -9.63 18.02 -14.18
C ILE A 123 -9.94 17.89 -12.69
N MET A 124 -9.44 16.85 -12.01
CA MET A 124 -9.65 16.69 -10.57
C MET A 124 -8.78 17.68 -9.79
N ASP A 125 -9.39 18.44 -8.88
CA ASP A 125 -8.71 19.40 -8.00
C ASP A 125 -8.00 18.68 -6.83
N CYS A 126 -7.10 17.76 -7.16
CA CYS A 126 -6.30 16.99 -6.21
C CYS A 126 -4.89 16.78 -6.77
N GLN A 127 -3.90 17.23 -6.03
CA GLN A 127 -2.49 17.14 -6.39
C GLN A 127 -1.68 16.62 -5.19
N PRO A 128 -0.57 15.88 -5.44
CA PRO A 128 -0.05 15.50 -6.75
C PRO A 128 -0.84 14.36 -7.41
N ILE A 129 -0.78 14.29 -8.74
CA ILE A 129 -1.26 13.15 -9.51
C ILE A 129 -0.10 12.19 -9.70
N ILE A 130 -0.31 10.93 -9.32
CA ILE A 130 0.64 9.83 -9.43
C ILE A 130 0.01 8.75 -10.31
N VAL A 131 0.62 8.47 -11.45
CA VAL A 131 0.21 7.37 -12.33
C VAL A 131 1.30 6.31 -12.34
N CYS A 132 0.95 5.08 -11.98
CA CYS A 132 1.93 4.01 -11.87
C CYS A 132 1.41 2.68 -12.40
N GLY A 133 2.33 1.76 -12.70
CA GLY A 133 2.01 0.39 -13.08
C GLY A 133 2.89 -0.12 -14.21
N ASP A 134 2.48 -1.24 -14.81
CA ASP A 134 3.22 -1.91 -15.90
C ASP A 134 2.70 -1.46 -17.26
N PHE A 135 3.53 -0.71 -17.98
CA PHE A 135 3.21 -0.14 -19.28
C PHE A 135 3.67 -1.03 -20.45
N ASN A 136 4.46 -2.08 -20.18
CA ASN A 136 5.10 -2.90 -21.19
C ASN A 136 5.80 -2.06 -22.30
N GLU A 137 6.36 -0.91 -21.92
CA GLU A 137 7.21 -0.05 -22.75
C GLU A 137 8.57 0.06 -22.07
N ASN A 138 9.61 -0.47 -22.70
CA ASN A 138 10.93 -0.57 -22.06
C ASN A 138 11.68 0.77 -22.10
N CYS A 139 11.73 1.48 -20.98
CA CYS A 139 12.42 2.76 -20.90
C CYS A 139 13.96 2.66 -20.96
N LEU A 140 14.55 1.47 -20.78
CA LEU A 140 15.99 1.25 -20.99
C LEU A 140 16.38 0.99 -22.45
N SER A 141 15.39 0.83 -23.34
CA SER A 141 15.65 0.58 -24.76
C SER A 141 15.98 1.86 -25.53
N ASN A 142 16.68 1.73 -26.66
CA ASN A 142 16.96 2.85 -27.57
C ASN A 142 15.82 3.13 -28.57
N THR A 143 14.67 2.45 -28.44
CA THR A 143 13.52 2.67 -29.33
C THR A 143 12.70 3.88 -28.87
N SER A 144 11.75 4.31 -29.71
CA SER A 144 10.74 5.31 -29.35
C SER A 144 9.94 4.85 -28.13
N LYS A 145 9.52 5.81 -27.30
CA LYS A 145 8.83 5.59 -26.02
C LYS A 145 7.60 6.49 -25.95
N PRO A 146 6.60 6.28 -26.82
CA PRO A 146 5.48 7.19 -26.94
C PRO A 146 4.64 7.33 -25.67
N ILE A 147 4.60 6.32 -24.78
CA ILE A 147 3.91 6.45 -23.48
C ILE A 147 4.68 7.41 -22.59
N PHE A 148 5.99 7.23 -22.45
CA PHE A 148 6.86 8.16 -21.73
C PHE A 148 6.77 9.59 -22.29
N GLU A 149 6.83 9.73 -23.61
CA GLU A 149 6.74 11.02 -24.32
C GLU A 149 5.40 11.72 -24.06
N LEU A 150 4.27 10.98 -24.02
CA LEU A 150 2.96 11.54 -23.67
C LEU A 150 2.96 12.13 -22.26
N PHE A 151 3.43 11.40 -21.25
CA PHE A 151 3.53 11.91 -19.88
C PHE A 151 4.43 13.14 -19.77
N GLN A 152 5.60 13.11 -20.42
CA GLN A 152 6.53 14.25 -20.46
C GLN A 152 5.89 15.48 -21.10
N SER A 153 5.14 15.30 -22.18
CA SER A 153 4.44 16.40 -22.86
C SER A 153 3.38 17.09 -21.98
N ARG A 154 2.90 16.39 -20.94
CA ARG A 154 1.96 16.90 -19.94
C ARG A 154 2.61 17.33 -18.62
N GLY A 155 3.94 17.39 -18.57
CA GLY A 155 4.70 17.85 -17.41
C GLY A 155 4.89 16.83 -16.30
N TYR A 156 4.53 15.55 -16.51
CA TYR A 156 4.81 14.50 -15.54
C TYR A 156 6.27 14.06 -15.64
N ALA A 157 6.91 13.85 -14.48
CA ALA A 157 8.22 13.23 -14.43
C ALA A 157 8.11 11.73 -14.11
N GLN A 158 8.87 10.92 -14.83
CA GLN A 158 9.08 9.53 -14.51
C GLN A 158 10.20 9.43 -13.46
N VAL A 159 9.99 8.66 -12.38
CA VAL A 159 10.94 8.63 -11.24
C VAL A 159 11.65 7.28 -11.03
N ILE A 160 11.42 6.26 -11.85
CA ILE A 160 12.03 4.93 -11.70
C ILE A 160 13.16 4.74 -12.71
N THR A 161 14.41 4.72 -12.26
CA THR A 161 15.57 4.76 -13.16
C THR A 161 16.28 3.43 -13.36
N THR A 162 15.93 2.40 -12.58
CA THR A 162 16.59 1.08 -12.60
C THR A 162 15.64 -0.02 -13.08
N ALA A 163 16.20 -1.10 -13.62
CA ALA A 163 15.39 -2.19 -14.15
C ALA A 163 14.44 -2.80 -13.12
N THR A 164 13.21 -3.09 -13.55
CA THR A 164 12.13 -3.60 -12.71
C THR A 164 11.88 -5.08 -12.91
N THR A 165 12.60 -5.73 -13.82
CA THR A 165 12.43 -7.16 -14.14
C THR A 165 13.75 -7.92 -14.07
N GLU A 166 13.69 -9.24 -13.88
CA GLU A 166 14.87 -10.10 -13.88
C GLU A 166 15.66 -10.07 -15.20
N LYS A 167 15.01 -9.79 -16.34
CA LYS A 167 15.69 -9.62 -17.64
C LYS A 167 16.23 -8.20 -17.88
N ASN A 168 16.39 -7.40 -16.84
CA ASN A 168 16.97 -6.07 -16.92
C ASN A 168 16.18 -5.12 -17.86
N THR A 169 14.85 -5.22 -17.85
CA THR A 169 13.95 -4.26 -18.51
C THR A 169 13.25 -3.37 -17.49
N LEU A 170 12.96 -2.13 -17.87
CA LEU A 170 12.25 -1.13 -17.08
C LEU A 170 10.87 -0.92 -17.68
N LEU A 171 9.87 -1.61 -17.12
CA LEU A 171 8.48 -1.64 -17.61
C LEU A 171 7.48 -1.06 -16.61
N ASP A 172 7.81 -1.19 -15.33
CA ASP A 172 7.01 -0.73 -14.20
C ASP A 172 7.41 0.71 -13.86
N LEU A 173 6.57 1.69 -14.18
CA LEU A 173 6.91 3.11 -14.12
C LEU A 173 6.05 3.82 -13.08
N ILE A 174 6.57 4.92 -12.54
CA ILE A 174 5.83 5.89 -11.74
C ILE A 174 6.03 7.26 -12.39
N PHE A 175 4.93 7.91 -12.76
CA PHE A 175 4.85 9.27 -13.29
C PHE A 175 4.18 10.19 -12.27
N ILE A 176 4.75 11.37 -12.02
CA ILE A 176 4.29 12.31 -10.98
C ILE A 176 4.17 13.73 -11.57
N SER A 177 3.02 14.40 -11.37
CA SER A 177 2.77 15.77 -11.85
C SER A 177 3.58 16.84 -11.12
N GLN A 178 3.93 16.60 -9.85
CA GLN A 178 4.71 17.50 -9.00
C GLN A 178 5.97 16.81 -8.43
N PRO A 179 6.98 16.55 -9.28
CA PRO A 179 8.13 15.74 -8.90
C PRO A 179 8.98 16.33 -7.77
N GLN A 180 8.89 17.63 -7.51
CA GLN A 180 9.58 18.28 -6.39
C GLN A 180 9.17 17.73 -5.02
N HIS A 181 7.98 17.11 -4.92
CA HIS A 181 7.53 16.46 -3.68
C HIS A 181 8.02 15.02 -3.56
N CYS A 182 8.61 14.42 -4.60
CA CYS A 182 9.18 13.08 -4.55
C CYS A 182 10.59 13.13 -3.93
N LEU A 183 10.70 12.72 -2.67
CA LEU A 183 11.95 12.71 -1.92
C LEU A 183 12.88 11.58 -2.40
N HIS A 184 12.31 10.38 -2.57
CA HIS A 184 13.04 9.18 -2.97
C HIS A 184 12.18 8.30 -3.85
N SER A 185 12.81 7.55 -4.74
CA SER A 185 12.16 6.53 -5.55
C SER A 185 13.12 5.39 -5.82
N GLY A 186 12.58 4.22 -6.16
CA GLY A 186 13.43 3.09 -6.48
C GLY A 186 12.69 1.78 -6.71
N VAL A 187 13.50 0.73 -6.82
CA VAL A 187 13.06 -0.65 -7.06
C VAL A 187 13.43 -1.49 -5.84
N MET A 188 12.45 -2.17 -5.27
CA MET A 188 12.65 -3.10 -4.16
C MET A 188 12.86 -4.50 -4.71
N LYS A 189 14.02 -5.09 -4.44
CA LYS A 189 14.28 -6.48 -4.87
C LYS A 189 13.39 -7.46 -4.11
N THR A 190 12.70 -8.33 -4.83
CA THR A 190 11.95 -9.44 -4.25
C THR A 190 12.33 -10.76 -4.91
N TYR A 191 12.18 -11.85 -4.17
CA TYR A 191 12.49 -13.21 -4.67
C TYR A 191 11.23 -13.96 -5.13
N TYR A 192 10.09 -13.28 -5.20
CA TYR A 192 8.77 -13.91 -5.34
C TYR A 192 8.09 -13.63 -6.67
N SER A 193 8.67 -12.75 -7.49
CA SER A 193 8.07 -12.28 -8.73
C SER A 193 9.16 -11.93 -9.73
N TYR A 194 8.86 -12.18 -11.01
CA TYR A 194 9.69 -11.73 -12.12
C TYR A 194 9.82 -10.20 -12.19
N HIS A 195 8.78 -9.49 -11.74
CA HIS A 195 8.77 -8.03 -11.54
C HIS A 195 9.11 -7.68 -10.09
N ASN A 196 9.97 -6.69 -9.92
CA ASN A 196 10.31 -6.07 -8.65
C ASN A 196 9.38 -4.88 -8.38
N PRO A 197 8.81 -4.77 -7.17
CA PRO A 197 8.03 -3.60 -6.77
C PRO A 197 8.81 -2.29 -6.94
N VAL A 198 8.09 -1.25 -7.38
CA VAL A 198 8.58 0.13 -7.45
C VAL A 198 7.99 0.94 -6.31
N TYR A 199 8.71 1.96 -5.85
CA TYR A 199 8.21 2.89 -4.84
C TYR A 199 8.62 4.33 -5.14
N CYS A 200 7.82 5.27 -4.63
CA CYS A 200 8.19 6.66 -4.44
C CYS A 200 7.79 7.10 -3.03
N VAL A 201 8.55 8.02 -2.44
CA VAL A 201 8.33 8.60 -1.11
C VAL A 201 8.01 10.07 -1.32
N MET A 202 6.80 10.47 -0.94
CA MET A 202 6.32 11.84 -1.12
C MET A 202 6.44 12.63 0.18
N SER A 203 6.82 13.91 0.08
CA SER A 203 6.74 14.86 1.18
C SER A 203 5.29 15.22 1.46
N SER A 204 4.91 15.24 2.74
CA SER A 204 3.60 15.71 3.21
C SER A 204 3.54 17.22 3.48
N ASN A 205 4.69 17.92 3.38
CA ASN A 205 4.73 19.36 3.60
C ASN A 205 4.26 20.08 2.34
N SER A 206 3.15 20.80 2.45
CA SER A 206 2.80 21.87 1.51
C SER A 206 3.92 22.93 1.53
N PRO A 207 4.27 23.54 0.38
CA PRO A 207 5.20 24.66 0.35
C PRO A 207 4.70 25.84 1.19
#